data_AF-A0A3D5MJM1-F1
#
_entry.id   AF-A0A3D5MJM1-F1
#
_cell.length_a   1.000
_cell.length_b   1.000
_cell.length_c   1.000
_cell.angle_alpha   90.00
_cell.angle_beta   90.00
_cell.angle_gamma   90.00
#
_symmetry.space_group_name_H-M   'P 1'
#
loop_
_entity.id
_entity.type
_entity.pdbx_description
1 polymer ?
#
loop_
_entity_poly.entity_id
_entity_poly.type
_entity_poly.pdbx_seq_one_letter_code
_entity_poly.pdbx_strand_id
1 'polypeptide(L)' 'MMARGLFRYGMAATAVAGAGLLAVAAAPSRERDAPVQPVVVELFTAQGCSGCPDANRTVETVAAEPGVIVLTY' A
#
# COMPACT_ATOMS: atom_id res chain seq x y z
N MET A 1 -64.37 22.48 12.09
CA MET A 1 -63.29 23.07 11.26
C MET A 1 -61.93 23.07 12.00
N MET A 2 -61.46 21.94 12.54
CA MET A 2 -60.18 21.89 13.29
C MET A 2 -59.27 20.69 12.95
N ALA A 3 -59.58 19.89 11.93
CA ALA A 3 -58.79 18.71 11.55
C ALA A 3 -57.84 18.92 10.36
N ARG A 4 -57.84 20.10 9.73
CA ARG A 4 -57.02 20.38 8.52
C ARG A 4 -55.62 20.95 8.80
N GLY A 5 -55.32 21.26 10.07
CA GLY A 5 -54.07 21.91 10.48
C GLY A 5 -52.91 20.95 10.76
N LEU A 6 -53.19 19.74 11.30
CA LEU A 6 -52.13 18.82 11.73
C LEU A 6 -51.44 18.08 10.58
N PHE A 7 -52.12 17.90 9.43
CA PHE A 7 -51.56 17.13 8.30
C PHE A 7 -50.46 17.88 7.54
N ARG A 8 -50.41 19.22 7.64
CA ARG A 8 -49.38 20.02 6.95
C ARG A 8 -48.04 20.06 7.68
N TYR A 9 -48.04 19.87 9.00
CA TYR A 9 -46.81 19.91 9.81
C TYR A 9 -46.08 18.57 9.87
N GLY A 10 -46.74 17.44 9.58
CA GLY A 10 -46.12 16.11 9.56
C GLY A 10 -45.23 15.82 8.35
N MET A 11 -45.41 16.54 7.23
CA MET A 11 -44.68 16.30 5.98
C MET A 11 -43.47 17.24 5.78
N ALA A 12 -43.33 18.29 6.61
CA ALA A 12 -42.18 19.20 6.56
C ALA A 12 -41.06 18.82 7.56
N ALA A 13 -41.38 18.04 8.60
CA ALA A 13 -40.42 17.68 9.65
C ALA A 13 -39.45 16.55 9.26
N THR A 14 -39.70 15.83 8.16
CA THR A 14 -38.82 14.74 7.71
C THR A 14 -37.73 15.21 6.74
N ALA A 15 -37.74 16.46 6.29
CA ALA A 15 -36.83 16.93 5.24
C ALA A 15 -35.48 17.49 5.76
N VAL A 16 -35.32 17.76 7.06
CA VAL A 16 -34.11 18.44 7.57
C VAL A 16 -33.13 17.49 8.28
N ALA A 17 -33.51 16.23 8.56
CA ALA A 17 -32.64 15.28 9.27
C ALA A 17 -31.71 14.44 8.36
N GLY A 18 -31.79 14.59 7.03
CA GLY A 18 -31.02 13.77 6.07
C GLY A 18 -29.74 14.41 5.52
N ALA A 19 -29.49 15.70 5.76
CA ALA A 19 -28.43 16.44 5.08
C ALA A 19 -27.02 16.30 5.71
N GLY A 20 -26.90 15.62 6.85
CA GLY A 20 -25.62 15.53 7.60
C GLY A 20 -24.70 14.38 7.20
N LEU A 21 -25.14 13.42 6.37
CA LEU A 21 -24.44 12.13 6.21
C LEU A 21 -23.60 11.97 4.93
N LEU A 22 -23.41 13.02 4.12
CA LEU A 22 -22.76 12.89 2.79
C LEU A 22 -21.32 13.45 2.70
N ALA A 23 -20.73 13.92 3.80
CA ALA A 23 -19.42 14.60 3.75
C ALA A 23 -18.17 13.72 3.95
N VAL A 24 -18.30 12.39 4.06
CA VAL A 24 -17.15 11.48 4.35
C VAL A 24 -16.74 10.66 3.11
N ALA A 25 -16.47 11.31 1.97
CA ALA A 25 -16.17 10.58 0.73
C ALA A 25 -14.93 11.07 -0.04
N ALA A 26 -14.01 11.79 0.59
CA ALA A 26 -12.74 12.15 -0.06
C ALA A 26 -11.60 12.26 0.95
N ALA A 27 -11.26 11.16 1.62
CA ALA A 27 -9.92 11.05 2.17
C ALA A 27 -8.96 10.89 0.96
N PRO A 28 -7.92 11.74 0.81
CA PRO A 28 -6.94 11.51 -0.23
C PRO A 28 -6.30 10.14 0.00
N SER A 29 -6.27 9.31 -1.04
CA SER A 29 -5.42 8.13 -1.06
C SER A 29 -3.99 8.60 -0.91
N ARG A 30 -3.44 8.50 0.31
CA ARG A 30 -1.98 8.56 0.47
C ARG A 30 -1.46 7.31 -0.20
N GLU A 31 -0.97 7.43 -1.42
CA GLU A 31 0.01 6.48 -1.93
C GLU A 31 1.11 6.44 -0.86
N ARG A 32 1.18 5.31 -0.16
CA ARG A 32 2.35 5.06 0.66
C ARG A 32 3.48 4.94 -0.34
N ASP A 33 4.37 5.93 -0.33
CA ASP A 33 5.71 5.77 -0.87
C ASP A 33 6.29 4.57 -0.10
N ALA A 34 6.19 3.39 -0.70
CA ALA A 34 6.73 2.19 -0.09
C ALA A 34 8.25 2.41 -0.09
N PRO A 35 8.92 2.32 1.07
CA PRO A 35 10.36 2.44 1.09
C PRO A 35 10.91 1.39 0.12
N VAL A 36 11.82 1.80 -0.77
CA VAL A 36 12.50 0.88 -1.68
C VAL A 36 13.19 -0.16 -0.82
N GLN A 37 12.65 -1.38 -0.82
CA GLN A 37 13.19 -2.46 -0.01
C GLN A 37 14.43 -3.00 -0.74
N PRO A 38 15.57 -3.17 -0.05
CA PRO A 38 16.75 -3.75 -0.67
C PRO A 38 16.46 -5.17 -1.18
N VAL A 39 17.07 -5.51 -2.31
CA VAL A 39 17.07 -6.86 -2.87
C VAL A 39 18.24 -7.62 -2.25
N VAL A 40 17.97 -8.82 -1.72
CA VAL A 40 19.01 -9.69 -1.16
C VAL A 40 19.30 -10.82 -2.14
N VAL A 41 20.58 -10.99 -2.47
CA VAL A 41 21.08 -12.09 -3.31
C VAL A 41 22.04 -12.93 -2.48
N GLU A 42 21.70 -14.19 -2.28
CA GLU A 42 22.51 -15.13 -1.49
C GLU A 42 23.12 -16.20 -2.40
N LEU A 43 24.45 -16.29 -2.42
CA LEU A 43 25.19 -17.32 -3.12
C LEU A 43 25.73 -18.35 -2.12
N PHE A 44 25.30 -19.60 -2.26
CA PHE A 44 25.81 -20.72 -1.49
C PHE A 44 26.85 -21.48 -2.31
N THR A 45 28.01 -21.71 -1.72
CA THR A 45 29.14 -22.41 -2.37
C THR A 45 29.43 -23.75 -1.71
N ALA A 46 30.33 -24.51 -2.32
CA ALA A 46 30.84 -25.75 -1.77
C ALA A 46 32.28 -25.99 -2.20
N GLN A 47 33.02 -26.73 -1.38
CA GLN A 47 34.37 -27.19 -1.72
C GLN A 47 34.37 -28.06 -3.00
N GLY A 48 35.29 -27.76 -3.91
CA GLY A 48 35.38 -28.43 -5.21
C GLY A 48 34.36 -27.96 -6.25
N CYS A 49 33.59 -26.91 -5.96
CA CYS A 49 32.66 -26.32 -6.92
C CYS A 49 33.42 -25.62 -8.06
N SER A 50 33.43 -26.22 -9.25
CA SER A 50 34.10 -25.68 -10.44
C SER A 50 33.42 -24.42 -11.00
N GLY A 51 32.12 -24.26 -10.79
CA GLY A 51 31.35 -23.10 -11.26
C GLY A 51 31.35 -21.90 -10.32
N CYS A 52 31.77 -22.09 -9.06
CA CYS A 52 31.74 -21.04 -8.06
C CYS A 52 32.64 -19.82 -8.40
N PRO A 53 33.80 -19.97 -9.06
CA PRO A 53 34.57 -18.81 -9.53
C PRO A 53 33.81 -17.89 -10.51
N ASP A 54 32.97 -18.45 -11.39
CA ASP A 54 32.12 -17.66 -12.30
C ASP A 54 30.93 -17.03 -11.56
N ALA A 55 30.32 -17.80 -10.66
CA ALA A 55 29.22 -17.31 -9.82
C ALA A 55 29.67 -16.15 -8.93
N ASN A 56 30.85 -16.25 -8.30
CA ASN A 56 31.44 -15.19 -7.49
C ASN A 56 31.63 -13.90 -8.29
N ARG A 57 32.24 -13.98 -9.48
CA ARG A 57 32.39 -12.80 -10.37
C ARG A 57 31.06 -12.15 -10.74
N THR A 58 30.03 -12.98 -10.94
CA THR A 58 28.70 -12.49 -11.26
C THR A 58 28.11 -11.73 -10.07
N VAL A 59 28.12 -12.32 -8.88
CA VAL A 59 27.56 -11.65 -7.69
C VAL A 59 28.38 -10.46 -7.21
N GLU A 60 29.69 -10.43 -7.48
CA GLU A 60 30.54 -9.24 -7.28
C GLU A 60 30.08 -8.06 -8.15
N THR A 61 29.65 -8.32 -9.38
CA THR A 61 29.09 -7.30 -10.27
C THR A 61 27.74 -6.81 -9.76
N VAL A 62 26.87 -7.74 -9.34
CA VAL A 62 25.55 -7.44 -8.78
C VAL A 62 25.65 -6.68 -7.47
N ALA A 63 26.69 -6.89 -6.67
CA ALA A 63 26.93 -6.17 -5.41
C ALA A 63 27.17 -4.66 -5.60
N ALA A 64 27.53 -4.22 -6.80
CA ALA A 64 27.67 -2.79 -7.12
C ALA A 64 26.33 -2.11 -7.44
N GLU A 65 25.24 -2.86 -7.59
CA GLU A 65 23.92 -2.30 -7.89
C GLU A 65 23.32 -1.58 -6.65
N PRO A 66 22.86 -0.32 -6.80
CA PRO A 66 22.24 0.39 -5.70
C PRO A 66 21.01 -0.36 -5.16
N GLY A 67 20.97 -0.54 -3.84
CA GLY A 67 19.86 -1.24 -3.18
C GLY A 67 19.97 -2.77 -3.21
N VAL A 68 21.10 -3.33 -3.64
CA VAL A 68 21.35 -4.78 -3.58
C VAL A 68 22.30 -5.13 -2.43
N ILE A 69 21.97 -6.19 -1.70
CA ILE A 69 22.78 -6.77 -0.63
C ILE A 69 23.17 -8.19 -1.06
N VAL A 70 24.47 -8.44 -1.18
CA VAL A 70 24.99 -9.75 -1.56
C VAL A 70 25.60 -10.47 -0.36
N LEU A 71 25.22 -11.73 -0.15
CA LEU A 71 25.78 -12.62 0.86
C LEU A 71 26.38 -13.86 0.19
N THR A 72 27.52 -14.33 0.70
CA THR A 72 28.19 -15.54 0.19
C THR A 72 28.51 -16.48 1.35
N TYR A 73 28.16 -17.76 1.21
CA TYR A 73 28.34 -18.80 2.23
C TYR A 73 29.12 -20.02 1.73
#